data_AF-A0A4V3HC88-F1
#
_entry.id   AF-A0A4V3HC88-F1
#
_cell.length_a   1.000
_cell.length_b   1.000
_cell.length_c   1.000
_cell.angle_alpha   90.00
_cell.angle_beta   90.00
_cell.angle_gamma   90.00
#
_symmetry.space_group_name_H-M   'P 1'
#
loop_
_entity.id
_entity.type
_entity.pdbx_description
1 polymer ?
#
loop_
_entity_poly.entity_id
_entity_poly.type
_entity_poly.pdbx_seq_one_letter_code
_entity_poly.pdbx_strand_id
1 'polypeptide(L)'
;MQPTHTEHDATHLHAHLKGDAQHTHSFEGRSQSILAWALGLTLSFAGIEVVAGFMSNSLALISDAGHMVTDAAALGLALLAQLIARRPPSPRHSFGFGRAEALAAFVNGLAMLCVVGWICYEAALRFSAPQPVKGGMVFIVAFIGLAINVVVAWVLSKDKQSVNTRAALVHVMGDLLGSVAAIIAGAVIYFTGWMQIDPLLSVLVSLLILKSTFGVLRESYHFLMEGVPLHIDYIAVGTDVEQVDGVIAVHDLHVWDMSPGHPALIGHVEIEHLDHWPKVLRAIKKMLLSKHGIDHITLQPETAAMAGLHAGDKTHQQGLGSDPRPR
;
A
#
# COMPACT_ATOMS: atom_id res chain seq x y z
N MET A 1 -46.39 -18.38 21.01
CA MET A 1 -45.14 -19.08 20.63
C MET A 1 -44.21 -18.06 20.01
N GLN A 2 -43.19 -17.63 20.75
CA GLN A 2 -42.10 -16.79 20.22
C GLN A 2 -41.02 -17.73 19.64
N PRO A 3 -40.42 -17.40 18.49
CA PRO A 3 -39.30 -18.18 17.98
C PRO A 3 -38.09 -17.93 18.89
N THR A 4 -37.60 -19.00 19.51
CA THR A 4 -36.30 -19.05 20.17
C THR A 4 -35.22 -18.91 19.11
N HIS A 5 -34.63 -17.73 18.98
CA HIS A 5 -33.37 -17.58 18.27
C HIS A 5 -32.28 -18.27 19.10
N THR A 6 -31.93 -19.50 18.74
CA THR A 6 -30.69 -20.12 19.17
C THR A 6 -29.55 -19.31 18.54
N GLU A 7 -28.86 -18.49 19.35
CA GLU A 7 -27.55 -17.97 18.99
C GLU A 7 -26.62 -19.17 18.77
N HIS A 8 -26.39 -19.53 17.50
CA HIS A 8 -25.36 -20.49 17.16
C HIS A 8 -24.01 -19.86 17.47
N ASP A 9 -23.32 -20.42 18.46
CA ASP A 9 -21.98 -20.01 18.87
C ASP A 9 -20.99 -20.25 17.71
N ALA A 10 -20.77 -19.20 16.91
CA ALA A 10 -19.92 -19.22 15.71
C ALA A 10 -18.42 -19.34 16.03
N THR A 11 -18.07 -19.41 17.32
CA THR A 11 -16.69 -19.48 17.81
C THR A 11 -15.90 -20.66 17.21
N HIS A 12 -16.56 -21.77 16.88
CA HIS A 12 -15.89 -22.92 16.26
C HIS A 12 -15.44 -22.68 14.81
N LEU A 13 -16.09 -21.76 14.06
CA LEU A 13 -15.75 -21.46 12.67
C LEU A 13 -14.44 -20.68 12.53
N HIS A 14 -13.94 -20.12 13.63
CA HIS A 14 -12.70 -19.35 13.70
C HIS A 14 -11.65 -20.00 14.61
N ALA A 15 -11.89 -21.25 15.05
CA ALA A 15 -10.96 -21.96 15.91
C ALA A 15 -9.76 -22.48 15.10
N HIS A 16 -8.56 -22.10 15.50
CA HIS A 16 -7.32 -22.65 14.96
C HIS A 16 -6.95 -23.95 15.70
N LEU A 17 -6.66 -25.00 14.94
CA LEU A 17 -6.16 -26.29 15.41
C LEU A 17 -4.63 -26.36 15.33
N LYS A 18 -4.03 -27.37 15.97
CA LYS A 18 -2.59 -27.62 15.86
C LYS A 18 -2.19 -27.87 14.40
N GLY A 19 -1.41 -26.96 13.82
CA GLY A 19 -0.92 -27.03 12.44
C GLY A 19 -1.65 -26.10 11.46
N ASP A 20 -2.58 -25.28 11.96
CA ASP A 20 -3.14 -24.16 11.22
C ASP A 20 -2.21 -22.95 11.28
N ALA A 21 -2.38 -22.04 10.33
CA ALA A 21 -1.58 -20.82 10.20
C ALA A 21 -1.56 -20.05 11.54
N GLN A 22 -0.35 -19.71 12.00
CA GLN A 22 -0.16 -19.01 13.27
C GLN A 22 -0.26 -17.50 13.04
N HIS A 23 -1.47 -17.00 12.78
CA HIS A 23 -1.68 -15.56 12.70
C HIS A 23 -1.80 -14.96 14.11
N THR A 24 -0.69 -14.56 14.71
CA THR A 24 -0.70 -13.58 15.81
C THR A 24 -0.38 -12.22 15.24
N HIS A 25 -1.30 -11.26 15.36
CA HIS A 25 -1.03 -9.84 15.14
C HIS A 25 -0.12 -9.30 16.25
N SER A 26 1.12 -9.79 16.33
CA SER A 26 2.13 -9.26 17.23
C SER A 26 2.93 -8.20 16.49
N PHE A 27 2.56 -6.95 16.69
CA PHE A 27 3.44 -5.84 16.36
C PHE A 27 4.60 -5.82 17.35
N GLU A 28 5.83 -5.90 16.84
CA GLU A 28 7.04 -5.63 17.61
C GLU A 28 6.96 -4.20 18.16
N GLY A 29 6.82 -4.09 19.48
CA GLY A 29 6.78 -2.82 20.17
C GLY A 29 8.16 -2.17 20.19
N ARG A 30 8.39 -1.19 19.31
CA ARG A 30 9.46 -0.20 19.51
C ARG A 30 9.13 1.19 18.99
N SER A 31 9.39 2.17 19.86
CA SER A 31 9.30 3.64 19.75
C SER A 31 8.12 4.25 18.96
N GLN A 32 6.88 3.83 19.25
CA GLN A 32 5.68 4.52 18.77
C GLN A 32 5.67 6.02 19.17
N SER A 33 6.35 6.40 20.25
CA SER A 33 6.41 7.78 20.73
C SER A 33 7.21 8.71 19.83
N ILE A 34 8.34 8.28 19.26
CA ILE A 34 9.16 9.13 18.36
C ILE A 34 8.42 9.36 17.05
N LEU A 35 7.81 8.32 16.47
CA LEU A 35 7.01 8.44 15.25
C LEU A 35 5.77 9.31 15.48
N ALA A 36 5.07 9.16 16.60
CA ALA A 36 3.93 10.01 16.94
C ALA A 36 4.34 11.48 17.14
N TRP A 37 5.52 11.74 17.72
CA TRP A 37 6.05 13.10 17.89
C TRP A 37 6.41 13.73 16.54
N ALA A 38 7.15 13.01 15.70
CA ALA A 38 7.50 13.46 14.34
C ALA A 38 6.25 13.79 13.53
N LEU A 39 5.26 12.89 13.56
CA LEU A 39 3.96 13.12 12.94
C LEU A 39 3.27 14.37 13.49
N GLY A 40 3.15 14.51 14.81
CA GLY A 40 2.50 15.65 15.43
C GLY A 40 3.15 16.98 15.03
N LEU A 41 4.47 17.00 14.90
CA LEU A 41 5.22 18.15 14.42
C LEU A 41 4.92 18.46 12.94
N THR A 42 4.97 17.45 12.05
CA THR A 42 4.65 17.60 10.63
C THR A 42 3.21 18.10 10.42
N LEU A 43 2.24 17.53 11.14
CA LEU A 43 0.84 17.95 11.10
C LEU A 43 0.65 19.41 11.54
N SER A 44 1.29 19.80 12.63
CA SER A 44 1.21 21.16 13.16
C SER A 44 1.79 22.16 12.16
N PHE A 45 2.91 21.79 11.52
CA PHE A 45 3.55 22.61 10.52
C PHE A 45 2.75 22.69 9.21
N ALA A 46 2.13 21.59 8.77
CA ALA A 46 1.21 21.58 7.64
C ALA A 46 0.08 22.61 7.80
N GLY A 47 -0.47 22.74 9.02
CA GLY A 47 -1.45 23.79 9.32
C GLY A 47 -0.90 25.22 9.13
N ILE A 48 0.35 25.46 9.51
CA ILE A 48 1.04 26.75 9.29
C ILE A 48 1.21 27.01 7.79
N GLU A 49 1.61 26.01 7.01
CA GLU A 49 1.80 26.16 5.57
C GLU A 49 0.49 26.38 4.81
N VAL A 50 -0.61 25.72 5.19
CA VAL A 50 -1.93 25.99 4.61
C VAL A 50 -2.27 27.48 4.79
N VAL A 51 -2.18 28.00 6.02
CA VAL A 51 -2.49 29.39 6.31
C VAL A 51 -1.55 30.34 5.58
N ALA A 52 -0.25 30.06 5.60
CA ALA A 52 0.76 30.87 4.94
C ALA A 52 0.63 30.84 3.40
N GLY A 53 0.25 29.70 2.81
CA GLY A 53 0.03 29.53 1.38
C GLY A 53 -1.09 30.44 0.89
N PHE A 54 -2.23 30.45 1.58
CA PHE A 54 -3.32 31.38 1.27
C PHE A 54 -2.94 32.84 1.51
N MET A 55 -2.26 33.16 2.62
CA MET A 55 -1.84 34.53 2.94
C MET A 55 -0.79 35.11 1.99
N SER A 56 0.09 34.25 1.47
CA SER A 56 1.15 34.59 0.51
C SER A 56 0.69 34.50 -0.94
N ASN A 57 -0.48 33.90 -1.18
CA ASN A 57 -1.01 33.57 -2.48
C ASN A 57 -0.02 32.73 -3.32
N SER A 58 0.67 31.76 -2.70
CA SER A 58 1.66 30.90 -3.37
C SER A 58 1.10 29.51 -3.63
N LEU A 59 1.13 29.07 -4.88
CA LEU A 59 0.79 27.68 -5.22
C LEU A 59 1.86 26.71 -4.75
N ALA A 60 3.14 27.10 -4.71
CA ALA A 60 4.20 26.21 -4.27
C ALA A 60 3.99 25.81 -2.79
N LEU A 61 3.65 26.79 -1.95
CA LEU A 61 3.39 26.54 -0.53
C LEU A 61 2.05 25.81 -0.30
N ILE A 62 1.02 26.10 -1.09
CA ILE A 62 -0.25 25.34 -1.06
C ILE A 62 -0.04 23.90 -1.53
N SER A 63 0.84 23.65 -2.50
CA SER A 63 1.16 22.32 -3.00
C SER A 63 1.85 21.46 -1.93
N ASP A 64 2.84 22.01 -1.23
CA ASP A 64 3.55 21.33 -0.13
C ASP A 64 2.58 21.03 1.03
N ALA A 65 1.79 22.04 1.41
CA ALA A 65 0.74 21.89 2.43
C ALA A 65 -0.32 20.85 2.06
N GLY A 66 -0.78 20.84 0.81
CA GLY A 66 -1.80 19.92 0.30
C GLY A 66 -1.32 18.46 0.32
N HIS A 67 -0.04 18.22 0.02
CA HIS A 67 0.57 16.90 0.17
C HIS A 67 0.52 16.45 1.64
N MET A 68 1.06 17.27 2.55
CA MET A 68 1.14 16.93 3.97
C MET A 68 -0.23 16.73 4.63
N VAL A 69 -1.25 17.52 4.25
CA VAL A 69 -2.63 17.33 4.74
C VAL A 69 -3.21 16.01 4.24
N THR A 70 -2.89 15.61 3.02
CA THR A 70 -3.37 14.33 2.50
C THR A 70 -2.62 13.17 3.17
N ASP A 71 -1.34 13.30 3.50
CA ASP A 71 -0.60 12.29 4.28
C ASP A 71 -1.10 12.18 5.71
N ALA A 72 -1.45 13.32 6.32
CA ALA A 72 -2.15 13.37 7.60
C ALA A 72 -3.44 12.56 7.57
N ALA A 73 -4.27 12.80 6.54
CA ALA A 73 -5.52 12.10 6.33
C ALA A 73 -5.28 10.61 6.08
N ALA A 74 -4.27 10.26 5.27
CA ALA A 74 -3.87 8.88 5.01
C ALA A 74 -3.55 8.15 6.29
N LEU A 75 -2.77 8.76 7.19
CA LEU A 75 -2.43 8.15 8.46
C LEU A 75 -3.64 8.05 9.40
N GLY A 76 -4.48 9.09 9.44
CA GLY A 76 -5.73 9.02 10.20
C GLY A 76 -6.65 7.88 9.72
N LEU A 77 -6.77 7.72 8.40
CA LEU A 77 -7.49 6.61 7.77
C LEU A 77 -6.82 5.26 8.02
N ALA A 78 -5.50 5.18 8.00
CA ALA A 78 -4.75 3.97 8.31
C ALA A 78 -4.94 3.55 9.78
N LEU A 79 -4.91 4.49 10.73
CA LEU A 79 -5.20 4.21 12.14
C LEU A 79 -6.65 3.73 12.32
N LEU A 80 -7.61 4.37 11.65
CA LEU A 80 -9.00 3.93 11.64
C LEU A 80 -9.14 2.53 11.03
N ALA A 81 -8.49 2.28 9.90
CA ALA A 81 -8.47 0.98 9.23
C ALA A 81 -7.86 -0.09 10.13
N GLN A 82 -6.78 0.20 10.86
CA GLN A 82 -6.20 -0.71 11.84
C GLN A 82 -7.15 -1.01 13.00
N LEU A 83 -7.87 -0.01 13.52
CA LEU A 83 -8.89 -0.23 14.55
C LEU A 83 -10.04 -1.10 14.03
N ILE A 84 -10.41 -0.95 12.76
CA ILE A 84 -11.42 -1.79 12.10
C ILE A 84 -10.87 -3.20 11.85
N ALA A 85 -9.62 -3.34 11.41
CA ALA A 85 -8.95 -4.61 11.12
C ALA A 85 -8.72 -5.46 12.38
N ARG A 86 -8.61 -4.84 13.57
CA ARG A 86 -8.57 -5.54 14.86
C ARG A 86 -9.89 -6.21 15.25
N ARG A 87 -11.00 -5.92 14.55
CA ARG A 87 -12.26 -6.61 14.83
C ARG A 87 -12.15 -8.07 14.38
N PRO A 88 -12.53 -9.03 15.24
CA PRO A 88 -12.49 -10.43 14.87
C PRO A 88 -13.37 -10.69 13.64
N PRO A 89 -13.06 -11.72 12.85
CA PRO A 89 -13.94 -12.21 11.80
C PRO A 89 -15.39 -12.37 12.28
N SER A 90 -16.33 -12.11 11.39
CA SER A 90 -17.76 -12.20 11.67
C SER A 90 -18.43 -13.10 10.65
N PRO A 91 -19.65 -13.62 10.90
CA PRO A 91 -20.37 -14.44 9.92
C PRO A 91 -20.60 -13.74 8.57
N ARG A 92 -20.61 -12.40 8.55
CA ARG A 92 -20.72 -11.59 7.32
C ARG A 92 -19.37 -11.29 6.67
N HIS A 93 -18.27 -11.40 7.42
CA HIS A 93 -16.89 -11.12 6.98
C HIS A 93 -15.97 -12.21 7.55
N SER A 94 -15.93 -13.37 6.89
CA SER A 94 -15.21 -14.56 7.34
C SER A 94 -13.69 -14.37 7.45
N PHE A 95 -13.14 -13.46 6.63
CA PHE A 95 -11.74 -13.03 6.68
C PHE A 95 -11.51 -11.73 7.47
N GLY A 96 -12.56 -11.21 8.13
CA GLY A 96 -12.50 -9.94 8.84
C GLY A 96 -12.35 -8.74 7.90
N PHE A 97 -11.66 -7.69 8.38
CA PHE A 97 -11.53 -6.41 7.69
C PHE A 97 -10.09 -6.14 7.19
N GLY A 98 -9.33 -7.18 6.87
CA GLY A 98 -7.92 -7.07 6.44
C GLY A 98 -7.71 -6.15 5.22
N ARG A 99 -8.73 -5.97 4.37
CA ARG A 99 -8.67 -5.10 3.18
C ARG A 99 -8.96 -3.62 3.45
N ALA A 100 -9.40 -3.26 4.65
CA ALA A 100 -9.76 -1.88 4.98
C ALA A 100 -8.56 -0.91 4.83
N GLU A 101 -7.35 -1.39 5.12
CA GLU A 101 -6.12 -0.61 4.99
C GLU A 101 -5.80 -0.28 3.53
N ALA A 102 -5.87 -1.28 2.63
CA ALA A 102 -5.66 -1.06 1.21
C ALA A 102 -6.74 -0.16 0.59
N LEU A 103 -8.00 -0.30 1.03
CA LEU A 103 -9.08 0.58 0.59
C LEU A 103 -8.86 2.03 1.04
N ALA A 104 -8.42 2.24 2.28
CA ALA A 104 -8.07 3.57 2.79
C ALA A 104 -6.92 4.20 1.98
N ALA A 105 -5.86 3.45 1.69
CA ALA A 105 -4.76 3.90 0.86
C ALA A 105 -5.21 4.24 -0.57
N PHE A 106 -6.08 3.43 -1.17
CA PHE A 106 -6.63 3.67 -2.50
C PHE A 106 -7.48 4.96 -2.56
N VAL A 107 -8.39 5.16 -1.61
CA VAL A 107 -9.22 6.38 -1.52
C VAL A 107 -8.35 7.61 -1.29
N ASN A 108 -7.34 7.51 -0.44
CA ASN A 108 -6.37 8.59 -0.21
C ASN A 108 -5.60 8.95 -1.50
N GLY A 109 -5.14 7.94 -2.24
CA GLY A 109 -4.47 8.15 -3.52
C GLY A 109 -5.36 8.87 -4.54
N LEU A 110 -6.66 8.56 -4.59
CA LEU A 110 -7.61 9.25 -5.45
C LEU A 110 -7.81 10.72 -5.02
N ALA A 111 -7.90 10.98 -3.71
CA ALA A 111 -7.99 12.35 -3.19
C ALA A 111 -6.73 13.16 -3.57
N MET A 112 -5.54 12.55 -3.48
CA MET A 112 -4.29 13.18 -3.87
C MET A 112 -4.25 13.51 -5.37
N LEU A 113 -4.79 12.65 -6.24
CA LEU A 113 -4.92 12.95 -7.67
C LEU A 113 -5.79 14.19 -7.92
N CYS A 114 -6.87 14.36 -7.15
CA CYS A 114 -7.71 15.56 -7.24
C CYS A 114 -6.92 16.82 -6.82
N VAL A 115 -6.15 16.76 -5.75
CA VAL A 115 -5.29 17.87 -5.27
C VAL A 115 -4.24 18.23 -6.33
N VAL A 116 -3.54 17.24 -6.87
CA VAL A 116 -2.55 17.44 -7.95
C VAL A 116 -3.20 18.03 -9.20
N GLY A 117 -4.36 17.52 -9.61
CA GLY A 117 -5.11 18.04 -10.75
C GLY A 117 -5.51 19.50 -10.57
N TRP A 118 -5.98 19.85 -9.36
CA TRP A 118 -6.31 21.22 -8.99
C TRP A 118 -5.09 22.15 -9.05
N ILE A 119 -3.93 21.74 -8.50
CA ILE A 119 -2.70 22.55 -8.53
C ILE A 119 -2.23 22.77 -9.97
N CYS A 120 -2.25 21.74 -10.81
CA CYS A 120 -1.90 21.87 -12.23
C CYS A 120 -2.83 22.83 -12.98
N TYR A 121 -4.13 22.77 -12.69
CA TYR A 121 -5.12 23.68 -13.27
C TYR A 121 -4.86 25.14 -12.85
N GLU A 122 -4.70 25.40 -11.55
CA GLU A 122 -4.35 26.72 -11.02
C GLU A 122 -3.01 27.23 -11.58
N ALA A 123 -2.01 26.37 -11.70
CA ALA A 123 -0.72 26.75 -12.27
C ALA A 123 -0.85 27.20 -13.73
N ALA A 124 -1.64 26.48 -14.55
CA ALA A 124 -1.91 26.86 -15.93
C ALA A 124 -2.59 28.24 -16.05
N LEU A 125 -3.54 28.54 -15.14
CA LEU A 125 -4.16 29.87 -15.07
C LEU A 125 -3.13 30.95 -14.71
N ARG A 126 -2.27 30.70 -13.72
CA ARG A 126 -1.26 31.67 -13.27
C ARG A 126 -0.12 31.90 -14.26
N PHE A 127 0.18 30.93 -15.12
CA PHE A 127 1.08 31.17 -16.26
C PHE A 127 0.52 32.19 -17.24
N SER A 128 -0.80 32.13 -17.48
CA SER A 128 -1.48 33.04 -18.41
C SER A 128 -1.74 34.41 -17.80
N ALA A 129 -2.04 34.46 -16.49
CA ALA A 129 -2.30 35.68 -15.73
C ALA A 129 -1.53 35.64 -14.38
N PRO A 130 -0.28 36.12 -14.36
CA PRO A 130 0.54 36.11 -13.15
C PRO A 130 -0.11 36.86 -12.01
N GLN A 131 -0.22 36.20 -10.85
CA GLN A 131 -0.77 36.76 -9.64
C GLN A 131 0.37 37.22 -8.72
N PRO A 132 0.18 38.29 -7.92
CA PRO A 132 1.19 38.72 -6.96
C PRO A 132 1.33 37.67 -5.84
N VAL A 133 2.58 37.23 -5.64
CA VAL A 133 2.97 36.30 -4.58
C VAL A 133 3.89 37.01 -3.59
N LYS A 134 3.65 36.84 -2.29
CA LYS A 134 4.50 37.43 -1.25
C LYS A 134 5.77 36.59 -1.06
N GLY A 135 6.73 36.69 -1.98
CA GLY A 135 7.94 35.86 -2.03
C GLY A 135 8.72 35.77 -0.71
N GLY A 136 8.84 36.88 0.03
CA GLY A 136 9.50 36.88 1.34
C GLY A 136 8.80 36.00 2.39
N MET A 137 7.47 35.97 2.38
CA MET A 137 6.68 35.09 3.27
C MET A 137 6.88 33.63 2.88
N VAL A 138 6.81 33.32 1.57
CA VAL A 138 7.03 31.97 1.03
C VAL A 138 8.42 31.46 1.42
N PHE A 139 9.45 32.29 1.23
CA PHE A 139 10.83 31.93 1.56
C PHE A 139 11.00 31.60 3.05
N ILE A 140 10.50 32.44 3.95
CA ILE A 140 10.65 32.23 5.39
C ILE A 140 9.92 30.96 5.83
N VAL A 141 8.69 30.76 5.38
CA VAL A 141 7.88 29.60 5.78
C VAL A 141 8.50 28.31 5.25
N ALA A 142 8.85 28.27 3.96
CA ALA A 142 9.48 27.10 3.36
C ALA A 142 10.85 26.78 3.98
N PHE A 143 11.61 27.80 4.42
CA PHE A 143 12.86 27.59 5.14
C PHE A 143 12.64 26.98 6.53
N ILE A 144 11.63 27.44 7.27
CA ILE A 144 11.24 26.84 8.55
C ILE A 144 10.80 25.39 8.34
N GLY A 145 10.02 25.12 7.29
CA GLY A 145 9.57 23.77 6.93
C GLY A 145 10.72 22.83 6.61
N LEU A 146 11.66 23.30 5.78
CA LEU A 146 12.89 22.57 5.49
C LEU A 146 13.66 22.24 6.79
N ALA A 147 13.82 23.21 7.70
CA ALA A 147 14.50 23.00 8.96
C ALA A 147 13.80 21.93 9.83
N ILE A 148 12.47 21.96 9.90
CA ILE A 148 11.67 20.96 10.61
C ILE A 148 11.87 19.57 9.99
N ASN A 149 11.74 19.46 8.66
CA ASN A 149 11.90 18.19 7.96
C ASN A 149 13.33 17.63 8.09
N VAL A 150 14.36 18.48 8.12
CA VAL A 150 15.74 18.06 8.41
C VAL A 150 15.88 17.54 9.84
N VAL A 151 15.28 18.19 10.84
CA VAL A 151 15.29 17.71 12.23
C VAL A 151 14.58 16.36 12.34
N VAL A 152 13.42 16.22 11.71
CA VAL A 152 12.66 14.96 11.67
C VAL A 152 13.51 13.86 11.00
N ALA A 153 14.05 14.11 9.81
CA ALA A 153 14.93 13.16 9.11
C ALA A 153 16.15 12.75 9.97
N TRP A 154 16.78 13.70 10.66
CA TRP A 154 17.90 13.42 11.55
C TRP A 154 17.51 12.55 12.74
N VAL A 155 16.37 12.83 13.39
CA VAL A 155 15.85 12.02 14.50
C VAL A 155 15.55 10.60 14.02
N LEU A 156 14.87 10.44 12.88
CA LEU A 156 14.57 9.12 12.31
C LEU A 156 15.84 8.37 11.88
N SER A 157 16.86 9.06 11.35
CA SER A 157 18.10 8.41 10.89
C SER A 157 18.88 7.66 11.97
N LYS A 158 18.59 7.94 13.25
CA LYS A 158 19.22 7.27 14.40
C LYS A 158 18.69 5.85 14.64
N ASP A 159 17.53 5.52 14.11
CA ASP A 159 16.93 4.19 14.23
C ASP A 159 16.98 3.44 12.89
N LYS A 160 18.17 2.87 12.59
CA LYS A 160 18.50 2.25 11.30
C LYS A 160 17.97 0.83 11.10
N GLN A 161 17.41 0.21 12.14
CA GLN A 161 17.00 -1.20 12.11
C GLN A 161 15.51 -1.39 11.78
N SER A 162 14.73 -0.31 11.80
CA SER A 162 13.28 -0.37 11.58
C SER A 162 12.91 -0.08 10.12
N VAL A 163 12.18 -1.02 9.51
CA VAL A 163 11.59 -0.86 8.16
C VAL A 163 10.64 0.35 8.13
N ASN A 164 9.86 0.56 9.20
CA ASN A 164 8.97 1.72 9.32
C ASN A 164 9.74 3.04 9.35
N THR A 165 10.88 3.08 10.05
CA THR A 165 11.71 4.28 10.11
C THR A 165 12.35 4.58 8.74
N ARG A 166 12.74 3.55 7.98
CA ARG A 166 13.22 3.70 6.61
C ARG A 166 12.13 4.22 5.68
N ALA A 167 10.91 3.70 5.78
CA ALA A 167 9.77 4.17 5.01
C ALA A 167 9.45 5.64 5.31
N ALA A 168 9.39 6.00 6.59
CA ALA A 168 9.17 7.39 7.02
C ALA A 168 10.32 8.33 6.59
N LEU A 169 11.58 7.85 6.54
CA LEU A 169 12.68 8.64 6.01
C LEU A 169 12.53 8.92 4.50
N VAL A 170 12.12 7.93 3.71
CA VAL A 170 11.86 8.11 2.26
C VAL A 170 10.75 9.14 2.04
N HIS A 171 9.72 9.12 2.88
CA HIS A 171 8.64 10.10 2.86
C HIS A 171 9.16 11.53 3.12
N VAL A 172 9.91 11.74 4.21
CA VAL A 172 10.48 13.06 4.54
C VAL A 172 11.44 13.58 3.46
N MET A 173 12.14 12.70 2.74
CA MET A 173 12.95 13.11 1.57
C MET A 173 12.11 13.69 0.44
N GLY A 174 10.87 13.23 0.26
CA GLY A 174 9.91 13.82 -0.67
C GLY A 174 9.57 15.25 -0.27
N ASP A 175 9.22 15.47 1.01
CA ASP A 175 8.86 16.79 1.54
C ASP A 175 10.00 17.79 1.45
N LEU A 176 11.26 17.35 1.69
CA LEU A 176 12.42 18.22 1.51
C LEU A 176 12.52 18.77 0.08
N LEU A 177 12.17 17.98 -0.95
CA LEU A 177 12.19 18.46 -2.33
C LEU A 177 11.11 19.51 -2.58
N GLY A 178 9.92 19.34 -1.97
CA GLY A 178 8.84 20.33 -1.96
C GLY A 178 9.27 21.65 -1.33
N SER A 179 9.83 21.58 -0.12
CA SER A 179 10.32 22.76 0.60
C SER A 179 11.46 23.46 -0.14
N VAL A 180 12.39 22.72 -0.77
CA VAL A 180 13.45 23.32 -1.61
C VAL A 180 12.86 24.06 -2.81
N ALA A 181 11.87 23.48 -3.49
CA ALA A 181 11.20 24.15 -4.59
C ALA A 181 10.50 25.44 -4.13
N ALA A 182 9.81 25.42 -2.98
CA ALA A 182 9.17 26.60 -2.41
C ALA A 182 10.19 27.69 -1.97
N ILE A 183 11.34 27.31 -1.41
CA ILE A 183 12.43 28.23 -1.08
C ILE A 183 12.95 28.92 -2.35
N ILE A 184 13.21 28.15 -3.42
CA ILE A 184 13.67 28.70 -4.70
C ILE A 184 12.62 29.66 -5.26
N ALA A 185 11.34 29.29 -5.24
CA ALA A 185 10.25 30.17 -5.67
C ALA A 185 10.25 31.48 -4.89
N GLY A 186 10.25 31.41 -3.55
CA GLY A 186 10.23 32.57 -2.66
C GLY A 186 11.44 33.49 -2.85
N ALA A 187 12.64 32.93 -2.98
CA ALA A 187 13.87 33.69 -3.21
C ALA A 187 13.84 34.42 -4.56
N VAL A 188 13.49 33.72 -5.63
CA VAL A 188 13.41 34.31 -6.98
C VAL A 188 12.37 35.43 -7.00
N ILE A 189 11.19 35.23 -6.44
CA ILE A 189 10.14 36.27 -6.37
C ILE A 189 10.60 37.47 -5.56
N TYR A 190 11.26 37.24 -4.41
CA TYR A 190 11.71 38.32 -3.55
C TYR A 190 12.80 39.19 -4.20
N PHE A 191 13.79 38.58 -4.86
CA PHE A 191 14.91 39.31 -5.45
C PHE A 191 14.63 39.86 -6.86
N THR A 192 13.81 39.17 -7.66
CA THR A 192 13.62 39.51 -9.09
C THR A 192 12.20 39.98 -9.41
N GLY A 193 11.22 39.69 -8.55
CA GLY A 193 9.80 39.93 -8.84
C GLY A 193 9.20 38.97 -9.87
N TRP A 194 9.92 37.94 -10.31
CA TRP A 194 9.45 37.00 -11.34
C TRP A 194 8.41 36.02 -10.77
N MET A 195 7.12 36.35 -10.95
CA MET A 195 6.01 35.62 -10.32
C MET A 195 5.76 34.23 -10.94
N GLN A 196 6.12 34.00 -12.20
CA GLN A 196 5.86 32.74 -12.91
C GLN A 196 6.70 31.56 -12.39
N ILE A 197 7.73 31.81 -11.58
CA ILE A 197 8.50 30.75 -10.94
C ILE A 197 7.65 29.93 -9.96
N ASP A 198 6.65 30.55 -9.31
CA ASP A 198 5.75 29.88 -8.37
C ASP A 198 4.96 28.76 -9.07
N PRO A 199 4.11 29.02 -10.09
CA PRO A 199 3.38 27.96 -10.79
C PRO A 199 4.31 26.94 -11.48
N LEU A 200 5.49 27.35 -11.94
CA LEU A 200 6.47 26.42 -12.52
C LEU A 200 6.96 25.40 -11.50
N LEU A 201 7.36 25.85 -10.32
CA LEU A 201 7.83 24.97 -9.26
C LEU A 201 6.68 24.21 -8.59
N SER A 202 5.46 24.75 -8.56
CA SER A 202 4.26 23.99 -8.15
C SER A 202 3.98 22.80 -9.07
N VAL A 203 4.10 22.97 -10.39
CA VAL A 203 3.96 21.86 -11.35
C VAL A 203 5.05 20.82 -11.14
N LEU A 204 6.30 21.24 -10.90
CA LEU A 204 7.39 20.33 -10.60
C LEU A 204 7.09 19.48 -9.35
N VAL A 205 6.68 20.11 -8.25
CA VAL A 205 6.31 19.41 -7.01
C VAL A 205 5.10 18.49 -7.25
N SER A 206 4.09 18.95 -7.98
CA SER A 206 2.93 18.15 -8.35
C SER A 206 3.29 16.89 -9.12
N LEU A 207 4.29 16.94 -10.02
CA LEU A 207 4.77 15.75 -10.74
C LEU A 207 5.50 14.76 -9.83
N LEU A 208 6.23 15.24 -8.83
CA LEU A 208 6.87 14.38 -7.82
C LEU A 208 5.81 13.66 -6.98
N ILE A 209 4.79 14.40 -6.51
CA ILE A 209 3.66 13.85 -5.76
C ILE A 209 2.88 12.84 -6.63
N LEU A 210 2.63 13.17 -7.90
CA LEU A 210 1.92 12.29 -8.83
C LEU A 210 2.64 10.94 -9.00
N LYS A 211 3.97 10.96 -9.14
CA LYS A 211 4.78 9.73 -9.23
C LYS A 211 4.63 8.85 -8.00
N SER A 212 4.70 9.45 -6.80
CA SER A 212 4.51 8.75 -5.53
C SER A 212 3.11 8.15 -5.43
N THR A 213 2.09 8.98 -5.70
CA THR A 213 0.66 8.64 -5.63
C THR A 213 0.31 7.48 -6.57
N PHE A 214 0.86 7.47 -7.78
CA PHE A 214 0.62 6.40 -8.75
C PHE A 214 1.16 5.05 -8.26
N GLY A 215 2.30 5.05 -7.56
CA GLY A 215 2.85 3.84 -6.93
C GLY A 215 1.87 3.26 -5.91
N VAL A 216 1.40 4.10 -4.98
CA VAL A 216 0.45 3.71 -3.93
C VAL A 216 -0.87 3.21 -4.51
N LEU A 217 -1.41 3.92 -5.51
CA LEU A 217 -2.64 3.52 -6.20
C LEU A 217 -2.50 2.17 -6.89
N ARG A 218 -1.39 1.94 -7.61
CA ARG A 218 -1.13 0.67 -8.29
C ARG A 218 -1.04 -0.49 -7.30
N GLU A 219 -0.33 -0.30 -6.19
CA GLU A 219 -0.16 -1.34 -5.17
C GLU A 219 -1.48 -1.64 -4.45
N SER A 220 -2.22 -0.60 -4.05
CA SER A 220 -3.52 -0.75 -3.39
C SER A 220 -4.55 -1.39 -4.32
N TYR A 221 -4.57 -0.99 -5.59
CA TYR A 221 -5.42 -1.60 -6.63
C TYR A 221 -5.09 -3.08 -6.82
N HIS A 222 -3.80 -3.41 -6.97
CA HIS A 222 -3.33 -4.79 -7.14
C HIS A 222 -3.75 -5.68 -5.96
N PHE A 223 -3.62 -5.18 -4.74
CA PHE A 223 -4.07 -5.87 -3.54
C PHE A 223 -5.60 -6.04 -3.51
N LEU A 224 -6.36 -4.99 -3.82
CA LEU A 224 -7.82 -5.05 -3.86
C LEU A 224 -8.36 -6.01 -4.92
N MET A 225 -7.62 -6.19 -6.01
CA MET A 225 -7.93 -7.11 -7.10
C MET A 225 -7.43 -8.55 -6.87
N GLU A 226 -7.00 -8.88 -5.65
CA GLU A 226 -6.48 -10.22 -5.31
C GLU A 226 -5.29 -10.64 -6.18
N GLY A 227 -4.45 -9.67 -6.56
CA GLY A 227 -3.25 -9.92 -7.34
C GLY A 227 -2.19 -10.69 -6.56
N VAL A 228 -1.38 -11.46 -7.28
CA VAL A 228 -0.25 -12.22 -6.71
C VAL A 228 0.73 -11.25 -6.01
N PRO A 229 1.12 -11.50 -4.75
CA PRO A 229 2.02 -10.60 -4.02
C PRO A 229 3.33 -10.37 -4.77
N LEU A 230 3.81 -9.11 -4.84
CA LEU A 230 4.92 -8.71 -5.72
C LEU A 230 6.24 -9.45 -5.47
N HIS A 231 6.42 -10.03 -4.29
CA HIS A 231 7.62 -10.78 -3.90
C HIS A 231 7.51 -12.29 -4.18
N ILE A 232 6.34 -12.78 -4.61
CA ILE A 232 6.09 -14.18 -4.91
C ILE A 232 6.14 -14.40 -6.42
N ASP A 233 6.98 -15.34 -6.84
CA ASP A 233 6.99 -15.84 -8.21
C ASP A 233 5.95 -16.95 -8.34
N TYR A 234 4.80 -16.61 -8.94
CA TYR A 234 3.69 -17.55 -9.17
C TYR A 234 4.11 -18.83 -9.89
N ILE A 235 4.99 -18.73 -10.90
CA ILE A 235 5.41 -19.88 -11.70
C ILE A 235 6.35 -20.77 -10.88
N ALA A 236 7.24 -20.17 -10.10
CA ALA A 236 8.10 -20.91 -9.18
C ALA A 236 7.30 -21.67 -8.11
N VAL A 237 6.24 -21.06 -7.56
CA VAL A 237 5.33 -21.72 -6.61
C VAL A 237 4.74 -22.98 -7.23
N GLY A 238 4.12 -22.88 -8.40
CA GLY A 238 3.53 -24.05 -9.08
C GLY A 238 4.58 -25.14 -9.36
N THR A 239 5.72 -24.74 -9.92
CA THR A 239 6.83 -25.66 -10.25
C THR A 239 7.35 -26.39 -9.02
N ASP A 240 7.47 -25.70 -7.89
CA ASP A 240 7.97 -26.31 -6.65
C ASP A 240 6.95 -27.26 -6.00
N VAL A 241 5.65 -26.96 -6.11
CA VAL A 241 4.60 -27.87 -5.62
C VAL A 241 4.58 -29.15 -6.47
N GLU A 242 4.74 -29.05 -7.79
CA GLU A 242 4.83 -30.21 -8.70
C GLU A 242 6.06 -31.09 -8.42
N GLN A 243 7.13 -30.53 -7.87
CA GLN A 243 8.34 -31.28 -7.50
C GLN A 243 8.23 -32.04 -6.17
N VAL A 244 7.13 -31.89 -5.42
CA VAL A 244 6.94 -32.64 -4.17
C VAL A 244 6.58 -34.09 -4.47
N ASP A 245 7.33 -35.02 -3.88
CA ASP A 245 7.08 -36.46 -4.01
C ASP A 245 5.61 -36.83 -3.78
N GLY A 246 4.99 -37.45 -4.78
CA GLY A 246 3.59 -37.87 -4.76
C GLY A 246 2.61 -36.90 -5.40
N VAL A 247 3.06 -35.71 -5.85
CA VAL A 247 2.29 -34.80 -6.69
C VAL A 247 2.46 -35.19 -8.16
N ILE A 248 1.35 -35.29 -8.88
CA ILE A 248 1.31 -35.56 -10.33
C ILE A 248 1.21 -34.24 -11.09
N ALA A 249 0.32 -33.35 -10.66
CA ALA A 249 0.07 -32.07 -11.29
C ALA A 249 -0.55 -31.08 -10.29
N VAL A 250 -0.44 -29.78 -10.60
CA VAL A 250 -1.10 -28.70 -9.87
C VAL A 250 -1.91 -27.87 -10.85
N HIS A 251 -3.14 -27.52 -10.47
CA HIS A 251 -4.00 -26.67 -11.29
C HIS A 251 -4.93 -25.84 -10.41
N ASP A 252 -5.65 -24.90 -11.03
CA ASP A 252 -6.52 -23.93 -10.34
C ASP A 252 -5.79 -23.17 -9.20
N LEU A 253 -4.49 -22.94 -9.39
CA LEU A 253 -3.63 -22.32 -8.38
C LEU A 253 -3.87 -20.81 -8.35
N HIS A 254 -4.28 -20.31 -7.20
CA HIS A 254 -4.47 -18.90 -6.94
C HIS A 254 -3.67 -18.50 -5.70
N VAL A 255 -2.95 -17.38 -5.81
CA VAL A 255 -2.13 -16.82 -4.74
C VAL A 255 -2.47 -15.34 -4.59
N TRP A 256 -2.77 -14.90 -3.38
CA TRP A 256 -3.13 -13.51 -3.09
C TRP A 256 -2.69 -13.14 -1.66
N ASP A 257 -2.75 -11.85 -1.31
CA ASP A 257 -2.59 -11.43 0.08
C ASP A 257 -3.94 -11.31 0.79
N MET A 258 -4.09 -11.98 1.94
CA MET A 258 -5.31 -11.90 2.75
C MET A 258 -5.33 -10.61 3.59
N SER A 259 -4.16 -10.20 4.05
CA SER A 259 -3.86 -8.88 4.63
C SER A 259 -2.41 -8.51 4.22
N PRO A 260 -2.00 -7.23 4.31
CA PRO A 260 -0.65 -6.84 3.90
C PRO A 260 0.43 -7.73 4.54
N GLY A 261 1.28 -8.34 3.70
CA GLY A 261 2.36 -9.23 4.13
C GLY A 261 1.95 -10.63 4.57
N HIS A 262 0.69 -11.03 4.34
CA HIS A 262 0.17 -12.34 4.71
C HIS A 262 -0.39 -13.05 3.47
N PRO A 263 0.49 -13.72 2.71
CA PRO A 263 0.09 -14.42 1.50
C PRO A 263 -0.74 -15.67 1.85
N ALA A 264 -1.74 -15.92 1.02
CA ALA A 264 -2.62 -17.07 1.05
C ALA A 264 -2.62 -17.76 -0.32
N LEU A 265 -2.90 -19.07 -0.31
CA LEU A 265 -2.89 -19.89 -1.50
C LEU A 265 -4.05 -20.87 -1.49
N ILE A 266 -4.73 -20.99 -2.63
CA ILE A 266 -5.65 -22.08 -2.92
C ILE A 266 -5.27 -22.76 -4.22
N GLY A 267 -5.59 -24.04 -4.32
CA GLY A 267 -5.40 -24.77 -5.55
C GLY A 267 -5.70 -26.24 -5.42
N HIS A 268 -5.65 -26.92 -6.56
CA HIS A 268 -5.91 -28.33 -6.67
C HIS A 268 -4.60 -29.07 -6.90
N VAL A 269 -4.42 -30.19 -6.21
CA VAL A 269 -3.21 -31.01 -6.28
C VAL A 269 -3.61 -32.42 -6.67
N GLU A 270 -3.19 -32.84 -7.85
CA GLU A 270 -3.41 -34.21 -8.32
C GLU A 270 -2.39 -35.15 -7.68
N ILE A 271 -2.88 -36.25 -7.10
CA ILE A 271 -2.09 -37.29 -6.45
C ILE A 271 -2.59 -38.67 -6.88
N GLU A 272 -1.72 -39.68 -6.80
CA GLU A 272 -2.08 -41.04 -7.23
C GLU A 272 -3.10 -41.70 -6.29
N HIS A 273 -2.90 -41.53 -4.98
CA HIS A 273 -3.73 -42.14 -3.95
C HIS A 273 -4.02 -41.16 -2.80
N LEU A 274 -5.30 -41.04 -2.41
CA LEU A 274 -5.77 -40.10 -1.39
C LEU A 274 -5.25 -40.42 0.02
N ASP A 275 -4.90 -41.67 0.31
CA ASP A 275 -4.32 -42.09 1.59
C ASP A 275 -2.94 -41.49 1.83
N HIS A 276 -2.20 -41.12 0.77
CA HIS A 276 -0.94 -40.41 0.86
C HIS A 276 -1.09 -38.91 1.15
N TRP A 277 -2.29 -38.34 0.97
CA TRP A 277 -2.52 -36.89 1.08
C TRP A 277 -1.98 -36.23 2.35
N PRO A 278 -2.17 -36.80 3.57
CA PRO A 278 -1.66 -36.16 4.79
C PRO A 278 -0.14 -35.99 4.81
N LYS A 279 0.60 -36.89 4.15
CA LYS A 279 2.06 -36.81 4.04
C LYS A 279 2.46 -35.76 3.01
N VAL A 280 1.83 -35.78 1.83
CA VAL A 280 2.06 -34.83 0.73
C VAL A 280 1.75 -33.40 1.18
N LEU A 281 0.57 -33.17 1.77
CA LEU A 281 0.17 -31.86 2.28
C LEU A 281 1.15 -31.29 3.31
N ARG A 282 1.70 -32.11 4.22
CA ARG A 282 2.72 -31.66 5.18
C ARG A 282 4.01 -31.23 4.49
N ALA A 283 4.43 -31.95 3.44
CA ALA A 283 5.62 -31.60 2.66
C ALA A 283 5.40 -30.28 1.90
N ILE A 284 4.25 -30.13 1.24
CA ILE A 284 3.87 -28.89 0.54
C ILE A 284 3.80 -27.71 1.53
N LYS A 285 3.08 -27.84 2.66
CA LYS A 285 3.00 -26.80 3.70
C LYS A 285 4.38 -26.32 4.14
N LYS A 286 5.28 -27.25 4.44
CA LYS A 286 6.64 -26.92 4.88
C LYS A 286 7.44 -26.21 3.79
N MET A 287 7.33 -26.66 2.54
CA MET A 287 8.01 -26.04 1.41
C MET A 287 7.49 -24.63 1.14
N LEU A 288 6.17 -24.45 1.05
CA LEU A 288 5.54 -23.15 0.81
C LEU A 288 5.88 -22.13 1.89
N LEU A 289 5.87 -22.53 3.17
CA LEU A 289 6.26 -21.65 4.26
C LEU A 289 7.75 -21.28 4.21
N SER A 290 8.64 -22.26 3.98
CA SER A 290 10.09 -22.03 4.07
C SER A 290 10.69 -21.34 2.84
N LYS A 291 10.16 -21.61 1.64
CA LYS A 291 10.70 -21.08 0.38
C LYS A 291 9.95 -19.85 -0.11
N HIS A 292 8.63 -19.81 0.08
CA HIS A 292 7.76 -18.77 -0.49
C HIS A 292 7.09 -17.89 0.58
N GLY A 293 7.24 -18.22 1.86
CA GLY A 293 6.62 -17.46 2.97
C GLY A 293 5.10 -17.61 3.05
N ILE A 294 4.50 -18.61 2.40
CA ILE A 294 3.05 -18.82 2.37
C ILE A 294 2.64 -19.78 3.48
N ASP A 295 1.89 -19.29 4.47
CA ASP A 295 1.41 -20.07 5.62
C ASP A 295 -0.07 -20.45 5.48
N HIS A 296 -0.91 -19.56 4.95
CA HIS A 296 -2.34 -19.78 4.84
C HIS A 296 -2.69 -20.52 3.54
N ILE A 297 -2.84 -21.85 3.62
CA ILE A 297 -3.09 -22.67 2.42
C ILE A 297 -4.36 -23.52 2.55
N THR A 298 -5.11 -23.60 1.45
CA THR A 298 -6.17 -24.61 1.26
C THR A 298 -5.92 -25.33 -0.04
N LEU A 299 -5.58 -26.61 0.03
CA LEU A 299 -5.33 -27.44 -1.14
C LEU A 299 -6.35 -28.56 -1.21
N GLN A 300 -6.99 -28.70 -2.36
CA GLN A 300 -7.92 -29.79 -2.64
C GLN A 300 -7.16 -30.96 -3.29
N PRO A 301 -7.09 -32.14 -2.66
CA PRO A 301 -6.50 -33.32 -3.31
C PRO A 301 -7.45 -33.91 -4.34
N GLU A 302 -6.93 -34.22 -5.51
CA GLU A 302 -7.65 -34.91 -6.58
C GLU A 302 -6.90 -36.15 -7.04
N THR A 303 -7.60 -37.11 -7.63
CA THR A 303 -7.00 -38.26 -8.32
C THR A 303 -7.36 -38.20 -9.79
N ALA A 304 -6.65 -38.93 -10.64
CA ALA A 304 -6.91 -38.96 -12.09
C ALA A 304 -8.37 -39.26 -12.47
N ALA A 305 -9.10 -40.01 -11.64
CA ALA A 305 -10.54 -40.28 -11.83
C ALA A 305 -11.44 -39.06 -11.56
N MET A 306 -11.00 -38.14 -10.69
CA MET A 306 -11.71 -36.89 -10.36
C MET A 306 -11.31 -35.75 -11.30
N ALA A 307 -10.03 -35.67 -11.71
CA ALA A 307 -9.54 -34.66 -12.65
C ALA A 307 -10.25 -34.70 -14.02
N GLY A 308 -10.67 -35.91 -14.46
CA GLY A 308 -11.42 -36.10 -15.70
C GLY A 308 -12.82 -35.47 -15.73
N LEU A 309 -13.39 -35.08 -14.58
CA LEU A 309 -14.68 -34.38 -14.48
C LEU A 309 -14.56 -32.88 -14.80
N HIS A 310 -13.35 -32.32 -14.72
CA HIS A 310 -13.07 -30.89 -14.92
C HIS A 310 -12.38 -30.56 -16.26
N ALA A 311 -12.18 -31.56 -17.13
CA ALA A 311 -11.51 -31.41 -18.43
C ALA A 311 -12.23 -30.49 -19.45
N GLY A 312 -13.37 -29.89 -19.10
CA GLY A 312 -14.10 -28.92 -19.91
C GLY A 312 -13.42 -27.56 -20.07
N ASP A 313 -12.38 -27.24 -19.28
CA ASP A 313 -11.79 -25.89 -19.21
C ASP A 313 -10.36 -25.77 -19.79
N LYS A 314 -9.98 -26.66 -20.72
CA LYS A 314 -8.65 -26.59 -21.39
C LYS A 314 -8.53 -25.47 -22.44
N THR A 315 -9.48 -24.53 -22.51
CA THR A 315 -9.52 -23.50 -23.56
C THR A 315 -8.57 -22.32 -23.32
N HIS A 316 -7.98 -22.17 -22.13
CA HIS A 316 -7.17 -20.98 -21.80
C HIS A 316 -5.64 -21.12 -21.94
N GLN A 317 -5.09 -22.33 -22.12
CA GLN A 317 -3.63 -22.53 -22.21
C GLN A 317 -3.04 -22.47 -23.64
N GLN A 318 -3.85 -22.37 -24.70
CA GLN A 318 -3.32 -22.32 -26.08
C GLN A 318 -3.06 -20.89 -26.62
N GLY A 319 -3.22 -19.83 -25.82
CA GLY A 319 -3.09 -18.44 -26.28
C GLY A 319 -1.71 -17.77 -26.14
N LEU A 320 -0.72 -18.41 -25.51
CA LEU A 320 0.55 -17.76 -25.14
C LEU A 320 1.79 -18.26 -25.92
N GLY A 321 1.61 -18.72 -27.16
CA GLY A 321 2.70 -19.24 -27.97
C GLY A 321 2.56 -19.02 -29.46
N SER A 322 2.69 -17.78 -29.93
CA SER A 322 3.36 -17.39 -31.19
C SER A 322 2.94 -15.98 -31.64
N ASP A 323 3.80 -14.99 -31.47
CA ASP A 323 3.80 -13.81 -32.34
C ASP A 323 5.24 -13.45 -32.73
N PRO A 324 5.71 -13.85 -33.92
CA PRO A 324 6.88 -13.26 -34.53
C PRO A 324 6.44 -12.02 -35.30
N ARG A 325 6.58 -10.84 -34.69
CA ARG A 325 6.39 -9.57 -35.40
C ARG A 325 7.28 -9.50 -36.64
N PRO A 326 6.76 -9.19 -37.84
CA PRO A 326 7.58 -8.71 -38.93
C PRO A 326 7.81 -7.19 -38.77
N ARG A 327 9.02 -6.81 -39.21
CA ARG A 327 9.67 -5.48 -39.30
C ARG A 327 8.79 -4.23 -39.22
#